data_AF-A0A4Q4MFC2-F1
#
_entry.id   AF-A0A4Q4MFC2-F1
#
_cell.length_a   1.000
_cell.length_b   1.000
_cell.length_c   1.000
_cell.angle_alpha   90.00
_cell.angle_beta   90.00
_cell.angle_gamma   90.00
#
_symmetry.space_group_name_H-M   'P 1'
#
loop_
_entity.id
_entity.type
_entity.pdbx_description
1 polymer ?
#
loop_
_entity_poly.entity_id
_entity_poly.type
_entity_poly.pdbx_seq_one_letter_code
_entity_poly.pdbx_strand_id
1 'polypeptide(L)'
;MVLAMADNSLPYDGEAYNSETYESQVHREVEAESTFDEDSEIDEGDSDGVKLLHLSPLAQLVDDLTFKLVNVPAPHWYMNPEFGVLFEKRFSYDSIAACSPLTFAANLYEVLTSSTPPSLDYFTSLPQATIRQWAVYAIVMAKAGEKSGLYVGSGTNGTYGVTTRLSQYKPGGSMIPRFVKRAFEQGYHVAHRGLICWTPLPTPGLAPRVRARFLGLEALFACLFFATIPAITDTYFEHLLLWKRDQVTWNPLCSHLPLNEKIPGDLGMGFEELELVAAMRTRNLRAYATKNRADRKAKDPDAFRARDRVVKNAWNKAHPGRAVDTARKVRKKAKDEGRFRCNDCDVNLFCTAALNKHLRSDKHADAVADPRFRCHACGKSFASQESLDRHNTRKAHLNVVAKSTFGL
;
A
#
# COMPACT_ATOMS: atom_id res chain seq x y z
N MET A 1 3.02 50.31 -19.90
CA MET A 1 1.98 50.03 -20.92
C MET A 1 2.67 49.48 -22.16
N VAL A 2 2.00 48.59 -22.91
CA VAL A 2 2.45 47.78 -24.07
C VAL A 2 3.14 46.46 -23.63
N LEU A 3 2.44 45.32 -23.50
CA LEU A 3 1.78 44.41 -24.46
C LEU A 3 2.70 43.27 -24.97
N ALA A 4 2.25 42.03 -24.66
CA ALA A 4 2.36 40.72 -25.32
C ALA A 4 3.51 40.44 -26.32
N MET A 5 4.11 39.25 -26.20
CA MET A 5 3.98 38.16 -27.20
C MET A 5 4.40 36.82 -26.57
N ALA A 6 3.57 35.80 -26.79
CA ALA A 6 3.92 34.41 -26.61
C ALA A 6 4.85 33.96 -27.74
N ASP A 7 5.79 33.06 -27.44
CA ASP A 7 6.29 32.11 -28.43
C ASP A 7 6.33 30.71 -27.80
N ASN A 8 5.42 29.89 -28.31
CA ASN A 8 5.24 28.47 -28.05
C ASN A 8 5.90 27.75 -29.22
N SER A 9 7.12 27.25 -29.06
CA SER A 9 7.62 26.18 -29.92
C SER A 9 8.89 25.55 -29.36
N LEU A 10 8.76 24.36 -28.77
CA LEU A 10 9.52 23.14 -29.08
C LEU A 10 8.92 21.96 -28.28
N PRO A 11 8.96 20.73 -28.84
CA PRO A 11 7.91 19.74 -28.64
C PRO A 11 8.07 18.98 -27.32
N TYR A 12 7.03 19.06 -26.49
CA TYR A 12 6.77 18.10 -25.43
C TYR A 12 6.25 16.82 -26.07
N ASP A 13 7.06 15.77 -26.02
CA ASP A 13 6.80 14.41 -26.47
C ASP A 13 5.85 13.68 -25.51
N GLY A 14 4.64 14.23 -25.36
CA GLY A 14 3.35 13.55 -25.44
C GLY A 14 3.04 12.28 -24.64
N GLU A 15 3.95 11.63 -23.93
CA GLU A 15 3.64 10.55 -23.01
C GLU A 15 3.16 11.18 -21.70
N ALA A 16 1.86 11.46 -21.68
CA ALA A 16 1.13 11.83 -20.48
C ALA A 16 1.42 10.79 -19.38
N TYR A 17 2.15 11.21 -18.35
CA TYR A 17 2.33 10.46 -17.11
C TYR A 17 0.95 10.13 -16.53
N ASN A 18 0.56 8.88 -16.69
CA ASN A 18 -0.72 8.38 -16.23
C ASN A 18 -0.61 7.97 -14.75
N SER A 19 -0.94 8.90 -13.85
CA SER A 19 -0.98 8.66 -12.40
C SER A 19 -1.97 7.57 -11.99
N GLU A 20 -2.99 7.29 -12.81
CA GLU A 20 -3.97 6.23 -12.54
C GLU A 20 -3.35 4.84 -12.76
N THR A 21 -2.40 4.67 -13.68
CA THR A 21 -1.70 3.39 -13.88
C THR A 21 -0.85 2.99 -12.67
N TYR A 22 -0.15 3.93 -12.04
CA TYR A 22 0.68 3.68 -10.86
C TYR A 22 -0.18 3.41 -9.61
N GLU A 23 -1.21 4.22 -9.37
CA GLU A 23 -2.16 4.00 -8.25
C GLU A 23 -2.94 2.67 -8.42
N SER A 24 -3.25 2.27 -9.65
CA SER A 24 -3.91 0.98 -9.95
C SER A 24 -2.98 -0.24 -9.81
N GLN A 25 -1.67 -0.07 -9.95
CA GLN A 25 -0.67 -1.13 -9.70
C GLN A 25 -0.48 -1.34 -8.20
N VAL A 26 -0.33 -0.24 -7.44
CA VAL A 26 -0.22 -0.28 -5.97
C VAL A 26 -1.47 -0.88 -5.32
N HIS A 27 -2.67 -0.54 -5.81
CA HIS A 27 -3.90 -1.17 -5.34
C HIS A 27 -4.02 -2.67 -5.72
N ARG A 28 -3.48 -3.08 -6.86
CA ARG A 28 -3.50 -4.47 -7.34
C ARG A 28 -2.67 -5.41 -6.47
N GLU A 29 -1.49 -4.97 -6.07
CA GLU A 29 -0.56 -5.76 -5.26
C GLU A 29 -1.07 -5.90 -3.81
N VAL A 30 -1.66 -4.83 -3.25
CA VAL A 30 -2.28 -4.86 -1.90
C VAL A 30 -3.51 -5.78 -1.84
N GLU A 31 -4.30 -5.86 -2.91
CA GLU A 31 -5.46 -6.78 -2.96
C GLU A 31 -5.07 -8.23 -3.25
N ALA A 32 -3.95 -8.48 -3.92
CA ALA A 32 -3.47 -9.83 -4.22
C ALA A 32 -2.91 -10.56 -2.98
N GLU A 33 -2.33 -9.85 -2.02
CA GLU A 33 -1.85 -10.41 -0.75
C GLU A 33 -2.93 -10.49 0.35
N SER A 34 -4.10 -9.86 0.15
CA SER A 34 -5.19 -9.81 1.14
C SER A 34 -6.04 -11.09 1.26
N THR A 35 -5.71 -12.14 0.51
CA THR A 35 -6.23 -13.49 0.75
C THR A 35 -5.32 -14.19 1.75
N PHE A 36 -5.42 -13.78 3.01
CA PHE A 36 -4.82 -14.49 4.14
C PHE A 36 -5.92 -15.40 4.72
N ASP A 37 -5.69 -16.72 4.70
CA ASP A 37 -6.58 -17.72 5.28
C ASP A 37 -6.68 -17.51 6.81
N GLU A 38 -7.90 -17.49 7.35
CA GLU A 38 -8.22 -17.18 8.75
C GLU A 38 -7.91 -18.33 9.76
N ASP A 39 -7.17 -19.38 9.36
CA ASP A 39 -6.97 -20.59 10.19
C ASP A 39 -5.48 -20.94 10.40
N SER A 40 -4.67 -20.04 10.97
CA SER A 40 -3.34 -20.40 11.50
C SER A 40 -3.33 -20.30 13.03
N GLU A 41 -3.21 -21.45 13.69
CA GLU A 41 -3.00 -21.59 15.13
C GLU A 41 -1.81 -20.74 15.62
N ILE A 42 -2.01 -20.06 16.74
CA ILE A 42 -0.98 -19.30 17.45
C ILE A 42 -0.11 -20.32 18.20
N ASP A 43 1.12 -20.50 17.74
CA ASP A 43 2.17 -21.22 18.47
C ASP A 43 2.76 -20.27 19.52
N GLU A 44 2.36 -20.46 20.79
CA GLU A 44 2.99 -19.80 21.93
C GLU A 44 4.36 -20.46 22.22
N GLY A 45 5.36 -20.04 21.43
CA GLY A 45 6.74 -20.51 21.52
C GLY A 45 7.66 -19.57 22.32
N ASP A 46 7.85 -19.93 23.59
CA ASP A 46 9.03 -19.78 24.47
C ASP A 46 9.89 -18.50 24.38
N SER A 47 9.83 -17.71 25.46
CA SER A 47 10.70 -16.57 25.73
C SER A 47 12.07 -17.06 26.23
N ASP A 48 12.99 -17.38 25.31
CA ASP A 48 14.40 -17.48 25.70
C ASP A 48 15.38 -17.18 24.55
N GLY A 49 16.25 -16.21 24.79
CA GLY A 49 17.47 -15.97 24.01
C GLY A 49 17.32 -15.04 22.79
N VAL A 50 17.53 -13.74 23.01
CA VAL A 50 17.91 -12.82 21.91
C VAL A 50 19.23 -13.34 21.32
N LYS A 51 19.16 -14.15 20.26
CA LYS A 51 20.33 -14.44 19.43
C LYS A 51 20.82 -13.11 18.88
N LEU A 52 22.02 -12.69 19.29
CA LEU A 52 22.76 -11.59 18.69
C LEU A 52 22.86 -11.88 17.18
N LEU A 53 21.96 -11.26 16.40
CA LEU A 53 22.04 -11.28 14.95
C LEU A 53 23.37 -10.61 14.59
N HIS A 54 24.27 -11.36 13.98
CA HIS A 54 25.52 -10.81 13.47
C HIS A 54 25.15 -9.85 12.33
N LEU A 55 25.05 -8.56 12.65
CA LEU A 55 24.78 -7.51 11.67
C LEU A 55 25.87 -7.51 10.59
N SER A 56 25.51 -7.06 9.39
CA SER A 56 26.53 -6.79 8.38
C SER A 56 27.43 -5.63 8.85
N PRO A 57 28.71 -5.59 8.45
CA PRO A 57 29.60 -4.46 8.80
C PRO A 57 29.01 -3.10 8.43
N LEU A 58 28.27 -3.04 7.30
CA LEU A 58 27.56 -1.84 6.87
C LEU A 58 26.42 -1.46 7.82
N ALA A 59 25.58 -2.41 8.23
CA ALA A 59 24.50 -2.15 9.17
C ALA A 59 25.06 -1.61 10.49
N GLN A 60 26.11 -2.25 11.01
CA GLN A 60 26.77 -1.81 12.24
C GLN A 60 27.37 -0.41 12.11
N LEU A 61 28.08 -0.10 11.02
CA LEU A 61 28.63 1.23 10.76
C LEU A 61 27.53 2.30 10.74
N VAL A 62 26.45 2.06 9.99
CA VAL A 62 25.33 3.01 9.85
C VAL A 62 24.63 3.21 11.19
N ASP A 63 24.36 2.14 11.92
CA ASP A 63 23.70 2.22 13.23
C ASP A 63 24.59 2.89 14.29
N ASP A 64 25.90 2.64 14.29
CA ASP A 64 26.87 3.30 15.16
C ASP A 64 26.92 4.81 14.93
N LEU A 65 27.00 5.23 13.65
CA LEU A 65 27.04 6.64 13.29
C LEU A 65 25.69 7.32 13.58
N THR A 66 24.58 6.64 13.33
CA THR A 66 23.24 7.16 13.64
C THR A 66 23.08 7.37 15.14
N PHE A 67 23.47 6.37 15.95
CA PHE A 67 23.43 6.45 17.40
C PHE A 67 24.27 7.61 17.95
N LYS A 68 25.48 7.82 17.42
CA LYS A 68 26.34 8.96 17.77
C LYS A 68 25.68 10.29 17.39
N LEU A 69 25.11 10.38 16.18
CA LEU A 69 24.48 11.61 15.69
C LEU A 69 23.27 12.03 16.53
N VAL A 70 22.39 11.09 16.90
CA VAL A 70 21.20 11.39 17.71
C VAL A 70 21.51 11.60 19.20
N ASN A 71 22.78 11.49 19.60
CA ASN A 71 23.26 11.72 20.96
C ASN A 71 24.36 12.80 21.03
N VAL A 72 24.55 13.61 19.98
CA VAL A 72 25.50 14.74 20.06
C VAL A 72 25.07 15.73 21.13
N PRO A 73 26.01 16.36 21.86
CA PRO A 73 25.69 17.34 22.89
C PRO A 73 25.18 18.63 22.23
N ALA A 74 23.87 18.69 22.00
CA ALA A 74 23.20 19.81 21.37
C ALA A 74 22.01 20.31 22.22
N PRO A 75 21.67 21.60 22.13
CA PRO A 75 20.50 22.15 22.83
C PRO A 75 19.17 21.52 22.38
N HIS A 76 18.17 21.53 23.26
CA HIS A 76 16.83 20.95 22.98
C HIS A 76 16.08 21.58 21.80
N TRP A 77 16.41 22.81 21.41
CA TRP A 77 15.82 23.45 20.23
C TRP A 77 16.39 22.90 18.91
N TYR A 78 17.59 22.30 18.97
CA TYR A 78 18.24 21.64 17.83
C TYR A 78 17.93 20.14 17.79
N MET A 79 17.88 19.49 18.95
CA MET A 79 17.62 18.06 19.08
C MET A 79 16.37 17.81 19.90
N ASN A 80 15.40 17.11 19.31
CA ASN A 80 14.19 16.71 19.98
C ASN A 80 14.55 15.80 21.19
N PRO A 81 14.15 16.16 22.43
CA PRO A 81 14.43 15.37 23.62
C PRO A 81 13.94 13.92 23.58
N GLU A 82 12.94 13.61 22.74
CA GLU A 82 12.45 12.24 22.54
C GLU A 82 13.55 11.30 22.01
N PHE A 83 14.54 11.81 21.24
CA PHE A 83 15.71 11.01 20.87
C PHE A 83 16.52 10.59 22.11
N GLY A 84 16.72 11.51 23.06
CA GLY A 84 17.36 11.20 24.34
C GLY A 84 16.58 10.15 25.11
N VAL A 85 15.24 10.27 25.19
CA VAL A 85 14.41 9.27 25.89
C VAL A 85 14.50 7.87 25.24
N LEU A 86 14.51 7.80 23.91
CA LEU A 86 14.51 6.52 23.18
C LEU A 86 15.91 5.90 23.05
N PHE A 87 16.92 6.72 22.84
CA PHE A 87 18.27 6.32 22.42
C PHE A 87 19.37 6.79 23.38
N GLU A 88 19.05 7.10 24.64
CA GLU A 88 20.06 7.37 25.68
C GLU A 88 21.10 6.24 25.76
N LYS A 89 20.61 5.00 25.75
CA LYS A 89 21.43 3.81 25.88
C LYS A 89 21.52 3.09 24.55
N ARG A 90 22.74 2.60 24.24
CA ARG A 90 23.00 1.89 22.99
C ARG A 90 22.12 0.66 22.80
N PHE A 91 21.94 -0.13 23.86
CA PHE A 91 21.06 -1.31 23.83
C PHE A 91 19.60 -0.98 23.45
N SER A 92 19.07 0.18 23.88
CA SER A 92 17.72 0.61 23.51
C SER A 92 17.59 0.87 22.00
N TYR A 93 18.60 1.50 21.41
CA TYR A 93 18.69 1.69 19.97
C TYR A 93 18.81 0.34 19.24
N ASP A 94 19.70 -0.54 19.70
CA ASP A 94 19.95 -1.84 19.06
C ASP A 94 18.71 -2.74 19.09
N SER A 95 17.92 -2.71 20.16
CA SER A 95 16.65 -3.43 20.24
C SER A 95 15.68 -2.99 19.13
N ILE A 96 15.57 -1.68 18.88
CA ILE A 96 14.72 -1.13 17.81
C ILE A 96 15.29 -1.48 16.43
N ALA A 97 16.61 -1.43 16.26
CA ALA A 97 17.28 -1.82 15.03
C ALA A 97 17.08 -3.31 14.69
N ALA A 98 17.14 -4.18 15.69
CA ALA A 98 16.89 -5.62 15.55
C ALA A 98 15.45 -5.93 15.12
N CYS A 99 14.46 -5.17 15.59
CA CYS A 99 13.07 -5.29 15.18
C CYS A 99 12.77 -4.67 13.80
N SER A 100 13.72 -3.94 13.20
CA SER A 100 13.55 -3.25 11.91
C SER A 100 14.84 -3.34 11.07
N PRO A 101 15.31 -4.55 10.72
CA PRO A 101 16.59 -4.71 10.04
C PRO A 101 16.61 -3.95 8.71
N LEU A 102 17.74 -3.30 8.43
CA LEU A 102 17.91 -2.51 7.21
C LEU A 102 18.47 -3.38 6.08
N THR A 103 17.88 -3.21 4.91
CA THR A 103 18.49 -3.51 3.62
C THR A 103 19.09 -2.23 3.06
N PHE A 104 20.21 -2.35 2.34
CA PHE A 104 20.96 -1.21 1.80
C PHE A 104 21.08 -1.29 0.28
N ALA A 105 21.25 -0.13 -0.34
CA ALA A 105 21.65 -0.05 -1.73
C ALA A 105 23.02 -0.71 -1.95
N ALA A 106 23.22 -1.27 -3.15
CA ALA A 106 24.49 -1.85 -3.53
C ALA A 106 25.63 -0.82 -3.40
N ASN A 107 26.82 -1.31 -3.07
CA ASN A 107 28.07 -0.55 -2.98
C ASN A 107 28.10 0.55 -1.89
N LEU A 108 27.09 0.64 -1.01
CA LEU A 108 27.06 1.68 0.03
C LEU A 108 28.21 1.55 1.03
N TYR A 109 28.66 0.33 1.35
CA TYR A 109 29.77 0.12 2.27
C TYR A 109 31.09 0.67 1.72
N GLU A 110 31.38 0.36 0.46
CA GLU A 110 32.52 0.85 -0.30
C GLU A 110 32.48 2.38 -0.39
N VAL A 111 31.29 2.96 -0.62
CA VAL A 111 31.10 4.41 -0.61
C VAL A 111 31.44 5.00 0.75
N LEU A 112 30.88 4.50 1.85
CA LEU A 112 31.09 5.07 3.19
C LEU A 112 32.50 4.85 3.75
N THR A 113 33.24 3.88 3.23
CA THR A 113 34.63 3.61 3.61
C THR A 113 35.66 4.25 2.68
N SER A 114 35.21 4.89 1.59
CA SER A 114 36.07 5.57 0.62
C SER A 114 36.66 6.87 1.19
N SER A 115 37.92 7.14 0.83
CA SER A 115 38.59 8.41 1.14
C SER A 115 38.05 9.61 0.36
N THR A 116 37.21 9.37 -0.65
CA THR A 116 36.59 10.40 -1.50
C THR A 116 35.08 10.18 -1.60
N PRO A 117 34.29 11.27 -1.71
CA PRO A 117 32.83 11.16 -1.84
C PRO A 117 32.43 10.46 -3.15
N PRO A 118 31.24 9.84 -3.21
CA PRO A 118 30.76 9.21 -4.43
C PRO A 118 30.50 10.24 -5.54
N SER A 119 30.49 9.80 -6.80
CA SER A 119 29.97 10.62 -7.89
C SER A 119 28.44 10.69 -7.84
N LEU A 120 27.85 11.60 -8.63
CA LEU A 120 26.39 11.67 -8.76
C LEU A 120 25.80 10.37 -9.35
N ASP A 121 26.57 9.62 -10.12
CA ASP A 121 26.16 8.35 -10.74
C ASP A 121 25.78 7.29 -9.70
N TYR A 122 26.40 7.33 -8.52
CA TYR A 122 25.99 6.48 -7.40
C TYR A 122 24.51 6.72 -7.07
N PHE A 123 24.10 7.98 -6.91
CA PHE A 123 22.73 8.31 -6.54
C PHE A 123 21.73 8.00 -7.65
N THR A 124 22.10 8.17 -8.92
CA THR A 124 21.23 7.81 -10.06
C THR A 124 21.16 6.29 -10.30
N SER A 125 22.08 5.51 -9.73
CA SER A 125 22.07 4.03 -9.77
C SER A 125 21.25 3.37 -8.65
N LEU A 126 20.80 4.14 -7.65
CA LEU A 126 20.08 3.62 -6.49
C LEU A 126 18.77 2.91 -6.89
N PRO A 127 18.37 1.83 -6.20
CA PRO A 127 17.15 1.10 -6.53
C PRO A 127 15.89 1.93 -6.30
N GLN A 128 14.86 1.70 -7.11
CA GLN A 128 13.55 2.33 -6.93
C GLN A 128 12.77 1.68 -5.78
N ALA A 129 11.81 2.42 -5.22
CA ALA A 129 10.97 1.92 -4.15
C ALA A 129 9.96 0.88 -4.61
N THR A 130 9.75 -0.15 -3.79
CA THR A 130 8.59 -1.04 -3.87
C THR A 130 7.53 -0.61 -2.86
N ILE A 131 6.35 -1.24 -2.92
CA ILE A 131 5.27 -0.98 -1.98
C ILE A 131 5.58 -1.52 -0.58
N ARG A 132 4.92 -0.97 0.45
CA ARG A 132 4.97 -1.47 1.84
C ARG A 132 6.38 -1.56 2.44
N GLN A 133 7.23 -0.60 2.12
CA GLN A 133 8.54 -0.45 2.74
C GLN A 133 8.72 0.95 3.30
N TRP A 134 9.40 1.07 4.43
CA TRP A 134 9.92 2.34 4.93
C TRP A 134 11.35 2.51 4.45
N ALA A 135 11.72 3.72 4.04
CA ALA A 135 13.04 3.94 3.46
C ALA A 135 13.57 5.35 3.71
N VAL A 136 14.89 5.46 3.74
CA VAL A 136 15.61 6.70 3.46
C VAL A 136 15.92 6.71 1.97
N TYR A 137 15.60 7.80 1.30
CA TYR A 137 15.72 7.96 -0.14
C TYR A 137 16.52 9.21 -0.52
N ALA A 138 17.09 9.18 -1.72
CA ALA A 138 17.68 10.32 -2.39
C ALA A 138 16.83 10.74 -3.59
N ILE A 139 16.70 12.06 -3.79
CA ILE A 139 16.13 12.67 -4.98
C ILE A 139 17.24 13.47 -5.67
N VAL A 140 17.56 13.07 -6.91
CA VAL A 140 18.49 13.81 -7.76
C VAL A 140 17.69 14.74 -8.65
N MET A 141 17.99 16.02 -8.61
CA MET A 141 17.39 17.03 -9.49
C MET A 141 18.43 17.51 -10.50
N ALA A 142 18.05 17.57 -11.77
CA ALA A 142 18.95 17.97 -12.85
C ALA A 142 18.35 19.11 -13.68
N LYS A 143 19.25 19.92 -14.25
CA LYS A 143 18.96 20.95 -15.23
C LYS A 143 20.17 21.06 -16.15
N ALA A 144 19.94 21.11 -17.46
CA ALA A 144 21.03 21.15 -18.44
C ALA A 144 21.93 22.38 -18.21
N GLY A 145 23.24 22.16 -18.20
CA GLY A 145 24.25 23.21 -17.97
C GLY A 145 24.39 23.67 -16.52
N GLU A 146 23.64 23.10 -15.59
CA GLU A 146 23.64 23.50 -14.18
C GLU A 146 24.08 22.35 -13.26
N LYS A 147 24.63 22.70 -12.09
CA LYS A 147 25.00 21.72 -11.07
C LYS A 147 23.74 21.02 -10.54
N SER A 148 23.74 19.68 -10.54
CA SER A 148 22.64 18.86 -10.03
C SER A 148 22.41 19.11 -8.54
N GLY A 149 21.16 18.96 -8.09
CA GLY A 149 20.79 19.05 -6.69
C GLY A 149 20.54 17.68 -6.07
N LEU A 150 20.91 17.50 -4.80
CA LEU A 150 20.65 16.30 -4.02
C LEU A 150 19.78 16.63 -2.81
N TYR A 151 18.65 15.92 -2.69
CA TYR A 151 17.81 15.90 -1.50
C TYR A 151 17.83 14.49 -0.89
N VAL A 152 17.94 14.40 0.43
CA VAL A 152 17.76 13.16 1.20
C VAL A 152 16.57 13.33 2.13
N GLY A 153 15.72 12.31 2.18
CA GLY A 153 14.58 12.29 3.09
C GLY A 153 14.17 10.88 3.47
N SER A 154 13.23 10.73 4.41
CA SER A 154 12.63 9.45 4.76
C SER A 154 11.14 9.41 4.46
N GLY A 155 10.62 8.20 4.26
CA GLY A 155 9.19 7.95 4.05
C GLY A 155 8.72 6.80 4.91
N THR A 156 7.87 7.12 5.89
CA THR A 156 7.44 6.19 6.95
C THR A 156 5.92 6.10 7.06
N ASN A 157 5.19 6.23 5.94
CA ASN A 157 3.73 6.09 5.95
C ASN A 157 3.32 4.66 6.38
N GLY A 158 2.37 4.55 7.32
CA GLY A 158 1.96 3.28 7.90
C GLY A 158 1.13 2.36 7.00
N THR A 159 0.78 2.78 5.78
CA THR A 159 -0.06 1.99 4.86
C THR A 159 0.69 1.65 3.58
N TYR A 160 1.21 2.67 2.89
CA TYR A 160 1.86 2.49 1.58
C TYR A 160 3.39 2.65 1.66
N GLY A 161 3.92 3.04 2.81
CA GLY A 161 5.35 3.23 3.00
C GLY A 161 5.91 4.45 2.25
N VAL A 162 7.16 4.35 1.81
CA VAL A 162 7.93 5.44 1.20
C VAL A 162 7.32 5.96 -0.11
N THR A 163 6.60 5.13 -0.85
CA THR A 163 5.96 5.50 -2.14
C THR A 163 5.02 6.70 -2.00
N THR A 164 4.32 6.82 -0.87
CA THR A 164 3.46 7.99 -0.54
C THR A 164 4.25 9.30 -0.61
N ARG A 165 5.49 9.27 -0.11
CA ARG A 165 6.36 10.43 -0.05
C ARG A 165 6.97 10.71 -1.43
N LEU A 166 7.42 9.66 -2.13
CA LEU A 166 8.07 9.77 -3.44
C LEU A 166 7.13 10.32 -4.53
N SER A 167 5.83 9.98 -4.46
CA SER A 167 4.81 10.47 -5.41
C SER A 167 4.59 11.99 -5.36
N GLN A 168 5.05 12.65 -4.28
CA GLN A 168 4.96 14.11 -4.11
C GLN A 168 6.01 14.87 -4.92
N TYR A 169 7.13 14.24 -5.29
CA TYR A 169 8.23 14.89 -6.00
C TYR A 169 7.90 15.06 -7.49
N LYS A 170 6.96 15.96 -7.77
CA LYS A 170 6.52 16.38 -9.10
C LYS A 170 6.19 17.88 -9.07
N PRO A 171 6.21 18.57 -10.22
CA PRO A 171 5.76 19.96 -10.30
C PRO A 171 4.34 20.10 -9.70
N GLY A 172 4.16 21.07 -8.80
CA GLY A 172 2.87 21.31 -8.12
C GLY A 172 2.53 20.33 -6.99
N GLY A 173 3.44 19.45 -6.57
CA GLY A 173 3.23 18.58 -5.40
C GLY A 173 2.92 19.37 -4.13
N SER A 174 1.98 18.89 -3.31
CA SER A 174 1.47 19.64 -2.14
C SER A 174 2.41 19.61 -0.92
N MET A 175 3.28 18.60 -0.82
CA MET A 175 4.18 18.41 0.31
C MET A 175 5.65 18.29 -0.13
N ILE A 176 6.16 19.22 -0.93
CA ILE A 176 7.57 19.20 -1.39
C ILE A 176 8.47 20.08 -0.53
N PRO A 177 9.73 19.67 -0.23
CA PRO A 177 10.67 20.48 0.52
C PRO A 177 10.95 21.83 -0.16
N ARG A 178 11.25 22.87 0.63
CA ARG A 178 11.42 24.25 0.15
C ARG A 178 12.39 24.38 -1.04
N PHE A 179 13.57 23.79 -0.95
CA PHE A 179 14.58 23.93 -2.01
C PHE A 179 14.32 23.02 -3.21
N VAL A 180 13.66 21.87 -3.01
CA VAL A 180 13.14 21.04 -4.10
C VAL A 180 12.06 21.79 -4.89
N LYS A 181 11.13 22.46 -4.19
CA LYS A 181 10.13 23.33 -4.82
C LYS A 181 10.78 24.45 -5.64
N ARG A 182 11.75 25.15 -5.04
CA ARG A 182 12.50 26.20 -5.73
C ARG A 182 13.25 25.67 -6.95
N ALA A 183 13.82 24.47 -6.87
CA ALA A 183 14.50 23.84 -8.01
C ALA A 183 13.51 23.60 -9.16
N PHE A 184 12.30 23.08 -8.90
CA PHE A 184 11.25 22.98 -9.92
C PHE A 184 10.89 24.34 -10.53
N GLU A 185 10.72 25.38 -9.70
CA GLU A 185 10.44 26.75 -10.16
C GLU A 185 11.57 27.32 -11.05
N GLN A 186 12.80 26.85 -10.84
CA GLN A 186 13.99 27.22 -11.63
C GLN A 186 14.21 26.36 -12.88
N GLY A 187 13.29 25.43 -13.17
CA GLY A 187 13.34 24.56 -14.35
C GLY A 187 14.15 23.27 -14.15
N TYR A 188 14.48 22.89 -12.92
CA TYR A 188 15.00 21.54 -12.66
C TYR A 188 13.88 20.50 -12.76
N HIS A 189 14.25 19.29 -13.16
CA HIS A 189 13.38 18.11 -13.11
C HIS A 189 13.99 17.04 -12.19
N VAL A 190 13.17 16.08 -11.78
CA VAL A 190 13.65 14.92 -11.02
C VAL A 190 14.32 13.95 -12.00
N ALA A 191 15.64 13.82 -11.90
CA ALA A 191 16.42 12.87 -12.69
C ALA A 191 16.30 11.44 -12.13
N HIS A 192 16.28 11.30 -10.79
CA HIS A 192 16.15 9.98 -10.16
C HIS A 192 15.49 10.03 -8.78
N ARG A 193 14.85 8.92 -8.40
CA ARG A 193 14.30 8.66 -7.06
C ARG A 193 14.79 7.29 -6.60
N GLY A 194 15.73 7.26 -5.68
CA GLY A 194 16.38 6.01 -5.27
C GLY A 194 16.41 5.81 -3.76
N LEU A 195 16.42 4.56 -3.31
CA LEU A 195 16.50 4.21 -1.90
C LEU A 195 17.96 4.01 -1.48
N ILE A 196 18.35 4.60 -0.34
CA ILE A 196 19.67 4.41 0.28
C ILE A 196 19.64 3.19 1.20
N CYS A 197 18.63 3.15 2.09
CA CYS A 197 18.34 2.01 2.95
C CYS A 197 16.84 1.91 3.22
N TRP A 198 16.37 0.70 3.52
CA TRP A 198 14.95 0.42 3.74
C TRP A 198 14.70 -0.78 4.64
N THR A 199 13.48 -0.88 5.15
CA THR A 199 12.99 -2.01 5.94
C THR A 199 11.53 -2.30 5.56
N PRO A 200 11.04 -3.55 5.71
CA PRO A 200 9.62 -3.83 5.58
C PRO A 200 8.76 -2.93 6.48
N LEU A 201 7.50 -2.71 6.11
CA LEU A 201 6.58 -1.91 6.90
C LEU A 201 6.51 -2.42 8.36
N PRO A 202 6.91 -1.63 9.37
CA PRO A 202 6.83 -2.04 10.76
C PRO A 202 5.38 -2.21 11.21
N THR A 203 5.15 -3.08 12.20
CA THR A 203 3.84 -3.17 12.83
C THR A 203 3.53 -1.87 13.58
N PRO A 204 2.24 -1.51 13.77
CA PRO A 204 1.84 -0.32 14.50
C PRO A 204 2.49 -0.15 15.88
N GLY A 205 2.73 -1.24 16.62
CA GLY A 205 3.37 -1.24 17.92
C GLY A 205 4.83 -0.78 17.92
N LEU A 206 5.55 -1.06 16.83
CA LEU A 206 6.94 -0.64 16.64
C LEU A 206 7.05 0.71 15.92
N ALA A 207 6.02 1.08 15.15
CA ALA A 207 6.07 2.19 14.20
C ALA A 207 6.61 3.51 14.78
N PRO A 208 6.21 4.01 15.97
CA PRO A 208 6.75 5.26 16.52
C PRO A 208 8.27 5.20 16.78
N ARG A 209 8.75 4.10 17.37
CA ARG A 209 10.16 3.88 17.74
C ARG A 209 11.03 3.69 16.50
N VAL A 210 10.54 2.92 15.53
CA VAL A 210 11.22 2.77 14.24
C VAL A 210 11.23 4.08 13.46
N ARG A 211 10.18 4.90 13.55
CA ARG A 211 10.16 6.21 12.89
C ARG A 211 11.21 7.16 13.46
N ALA A 212 11.43 7.15 14.77
CA ALA A 212 12.55 7.87 15.39
C ALA A 212 13.89 7.45 14.78
N ARG A 213 14.13 6.14 14.63
CA ARG A 213 15.33 5.61 13.98
C ARG A 213 15.46 6.11 12.53
N PHE A 214 14.37 6.13 11.76
CA PHE A 214 14.39 6.65 10.38
C PHE A 214 14.66 8.15 10.27
N LEU A 215 14.21 8.97 11.22
CA LEU A 215 14.60 10.38 11.27
C LEU A 215 16.10 10.52 11.58
N GLY A 216 16.64 9.68 12.47
CA GLY A 216 18.08 9.60 12.72
C GLY A 216 18.88 9.19 11.48
N LEU A 217 18.43 8.16 10.75
CA LEU A 217 19.04 7.70 9.51
C LEU A 217 18.96 8.74 8.40
N GLU A 218 17.83 9.45 8.27
CA GLU A 218 17.68 10.58 7.35
C GLU A 218 18.68 11.68 7.67
N ALA A 219 18.80 12.06 8.94
CA ALA A 219 19.77 13.06 9.37
C ALA A 219 21.20 12.62 9.05
N LEU A 220 21.53 11.34 9.31
CA LEU A 220 22.85 10.78 9.02
C LEU A 220 23.16 10.87 7.52
N PHE A 221 22.32 10.33 6.65
CA PHE A 221 22.62 10.33 5.22
C PHE A 221 22.56 11.74 4.62
N ALA A 222 21.71 12.63 5.14
CA ALA A 222 21.67 14.02 4.71
C ALA A 222 22.96 14.77 5.06
N CYS A 223 23.58 14.51 6.21
CA CYS A 223 24.86 15.13 6.59
C CYS A 223 26.06 14.47 5.89
N LEU A 224 26.14 13.13 5.86
CA LEU A 224 27.23 12.40 5.20
C LEU A 224 27.34 12.74 3.71
N PHE A 225 26.21 12.83 3.00
CA PHE A 225 26.19 13.18 1.58
C PHE A 225 26.04 14.67 1.31
N PHE A 226 26.18 15.54 2.31
CA PHE A 226 26.10 16.99 2.15
C PHE A 226 24.81 17.46 1.42
N ALA A 227 23.69 16.78 1.65
CA ALA A 227 22.41 17.13 1.06
C ALA A 227 21.77 18.36 1.75
N THR A 228 22.21 18.69 2.96
CA THR A 228 21.74 19.86 3.73
C THR A 228 22.56 21.10 3.46
N ILE A 229 21.93 22.28 3.37
CA ILE A 229 22.64 23.55 3.29
C ILE A 229 23.60 23.74 4.49
N PRO A 230 24.76 24.40 4.33
CA PRO A 230 25.65 24.67 5.45
C PRO A 230 24.95 25.49 6.53
N ALA A 231 25.15 25.12 7.79
CA ALA A 231 24.62 25.85 8.93
C ALA A 231 25.68 25.99 10.04
N ILE A 232 25.53 27.02 10.88
CA ILE A 232 26.40 27.19 12.07
C ILE A 232 26.29 26.01 13.05
N THR A 233 25.20 25.26 12.98
CA THR A 233 24.95 24.06 13.80
C THR A 233 25.73 22.84 13.32
N ASP A 234 26.39 22.90 12.16
CA ASP A 234 27.21 21.80 11.63
C ASP A 234 28.35 21.43 12.61
N THR A 235 28.78 22.37 13.46
CA THR A 235 29.79 22.13 14.51
C THR A 235 29.42 21.04 15.50
N TYR A 236 28.12 20.72 15.67
CA TYR A 236 27.68 19.65 16.56
C TYR A 236 28.01 18.26 16.03
N PHE A 237 28.15 18.09 14.71
CA PHE A 237 28.31 16.77 14.07
C PHE A 237 29.45 16.71 13.05
N GLU A 238 30.23 17.78 12.85
CA GLU A 238 31.33 17.82 11.88
C GLU A 238 32.36 16.69 12.07
N HIS A 239 32.58 16.26 13.31
CA HIS A 239 33.48 15.16 13.67
C HIS A 239 33.00 13.78 13.19
N LEU A 240 31.74 13.67 12.73
CA LEU A 240 31.15 12.46 12.16
C LEU A 240 31.21 12.44 10.62
N LEU A 241 31.56 13.56 9.98
CA LEU A 241 31.58 13.66 8.53
C LEU A 241 32.78 12.91 7.94
N LEU A 242 32.54 12.20 6.84
CA LEU A 242 33.54 11.37 6.16
C LEU A 242 34.44 12.19 5.21
N TRP A 243 33.91 13.29 4.69
CA TRP A 243 34.55 14.12 3.69
C TRP A 243 34.36 15.60 4.02
N LYS A 244 34.89 16.49 3.17
CA LYS A 244 34.62 17.92 3.22
C LYS A 244 33.57 18.31 2.18
N ARG A 245 32.81 19.36 2.49
CA ARG A 245 31.69 19.83 1.66
C ARG A 245 32.12 20.32 0.27
N ASP A 246 33.32 20.85 0.13
CA ASP A 246 33.88 21.31 -1.14
C ASP A 246 34.27 20.15 -2.08
N GLN A 247 34.32 18.91 -1.58
CA GLN A 247 34.64 17.73 -2.37
C GLN A 247 33.43 17.17 -3.15
N VAL A 248 32.20 17.60 -2.85
CA VAL A 248 31.00 17.10 -3.54
C VAL A 248 30.57 17.96 -4.74
N THR A 249 30.04 17.29 -5.77
CA THR A 249 29.71 17.90 -7.06
C THR A 249 28.22 18.20 -7.26
N TRP A 250 27.41 18.16 -6.19
CA TRP A 250 26.00 18.58 -6.20
C TRP A 250 25.71 19.80 -5.31
N ASN A 251 24.52 20.38 -5.48
CA ASN A 251 23.93 21.39 -4.62
C ASN A 251 23.07 20.74 -3.54
N PRO A 252 23.13 21.19 -2.27
CA PRO A 252 22.24 20.71 -1.22
C PRO A 252 20.80 21.21 -1.43
N LEU A 253 19.82 20.32 -1.22
CA LEU A 253 18.39 20.65 -1.29
C LEU A 253 17.63 20.40 0.03
N CYS A 254 18.28 19.91 1.08
CA CYS A 254 17.71 19.85 2.42
C CYS A 254 17.97 21.18 3.16
N SER A 255 16.95 21.71 3.84
CA SER A 255 17.07 22.96 4.58
C SER A 255 17.65 22.82 5.98
N HIS A 256 17.46 21.66 6.59
CA HIS A 256 17.91 21.31 7.93
C HIS A 256 17.94 19.78 8.05
N LEU A 257 18.58 19.27 9.11
CA LEU A 257 18.43 17.89 9.53
C LEU A 257 17.13 17.72 10.31
N PRO A 258 16.43 16.58 10.22
CA PRO A 258 15.15 16.36 10.90
C PRO A 258 15.28 16.10 12.42
N LEU A 259 16.41 16.46 13.04
CA LEU A 259 16.72 16.13 14.45
C LEU A 259 15.85 16.88 15.45
N ASN A 260 15.25 18.01 15.06
CA ASN A 260 14.29 18.77 15.86
C ASN A 260 12.83 18.43 15.53
N GLU A 261 12.57 17.52 14.60
CA GLU A 261 11.21 17.16 14.22
C GLU A 261 10.54 16.35 15.33
N LYS A 262 9.24 16.61 15.52
CA LYS A 262 8.39 15.77 16.36
C LYS A 262 8.35 14.36 15.77
N ILE A 263 8.52 13.33 16.59
CA ILE A 263 8.36 11.94 16.14
C ILE A 263 6.86 11.62 16.03
N PRO A 264 6.32 11.32 14.83
CA PRO A 264 4.92 10.93 14.70
C PRO A 264 4.62 9.59 15.39
N GLY A 265 3.65 9.61 16.30
CA GLY A 265 3.25 8.45 17.08
C GLY A 265 3.00 8.84 18.54
N ASP A 266 2.59 7.87 19.35
CA ASP A 266 2.57 8.02 20.80
C ASP A 266 3.69 7.15 21.38
N LEU A 267 4.75 7.79 21.87
CA LEU A 267 5.89 7.10 22.47
C LEU A 267 5.62 6.65 23.91
N GLY A 268 4.60 7.22 24.56
CA GLY A 268 4.17 6.84 25.90
C GLY A 268 3.37 5.54 25.93
N MET A 269 2.78 5.14 24.80
CA MET A 269 2.06 3.88 24.66
C MET A 269 3.00 2.68 24.47
N GLY A 270 2.63 1.57 25.09
CA GLY A 270 3.24 0.25 24.89
C GLY A 270 2.97 -0.32 23.50
N PHE A 271 3.68 -1.39 23.15
CA PHE A 271 3.51 -2.08 21.87
C PHE A 271 2.05 -2.54 21.66
N GLU A 272 1.48 -3.25 22.65
CA GLU A 272 0.12 -3.79 22.57
C GLU A 272 -0.95 -2.69 22.48
N GLU A 273 -0.79 -1.60 23.24
CA GLU A 273 -1.71 -0.46 23.21
C GLU A 273 -1.74 0.19 21.81
N LEU A 274 -0.57 0.36 21.19
CA LEU A 274 -0.44 0.91 19.85
C LEU A 274 -1.09 -0.01 18.79
N GLU A 275 -0.94 -1.33 18.91
CA GLU A 275 -1.61 -2.31 18.06
C GLU A 275 -3.14 -2.22 18.20
N LEU A 276 -3.65 -2.19 19.44
CA LEU A 276 -5.07 -2.03 19.73
C LEU A 276 -5.63 -0.72 19.15
N VAL A 277 -4.92 0.40 19.34
CA VAL A 277 -5.30 1.70 18.78
C VAL A 277 -5.34 1.65 17.25
N ALA A 278 -4.37 1.00 16.61
CA ALA A 278 -4.35 0.86 15.15
C ALA A 278 -5.48 -0.03 14.62
N ALA A 279 -5.80 -1.12 15.32
CA ALA A 279 -6.94 -1.98 15.00
C ALA A 279 -8.26 -1.20 15.13
N MET A 280 -8.44 -0.42 16.20
CA MET A 280 -9.59 0.45 16.39
C MET A 280 -9.71 1.51 15.28
N ARG A 281 -8.60 2.17 14.91
CA ARG A 281 -8.57 3.13 13.80
C ARG A 281 -9.01 2.48 12.49
N THR A 282 -8.51 1.28 12.20
CA THR A 282 -8.89 0.52 10.99
C THR A 282 -10.37 0.18 10.99
N ARG A 283 -10.92 -0.30 12.11
CA ARG A 283 -12.36 -0.57 12.27
C ARG A 283 -13.20 0.68 12.07
N ASN A 284 -12.80 1.80 12.67
CA ASN A 284 -13.51 3.07 12.57
C ASN A 284 -13.48 3.62 11.13
N LEU A 285 -12.36 3.51 10.42
CA LEU A 285 -12.26 3.88 9.01
C LEU A 285 -13.17 3.03 8.12
N ARG A 286 -13.24 1.71 8.36
CA ARG A 286 -14.15 0.80 7.64
C ARG A 286 -15.63 1.16 7.90
N ALA A 287 -15.98 1.42 9.16
CA ALA A 287 -17.32 1.85 9.53
C ALA A 287 -17.70 3.20 8.88
N TYR A 288 -16.78 4.16 8.94
CA TYR A 288 -16.94 5.48 8.30
C TYR A 288 -17.10 5.37 6.78
N ALA A 289 -16.27 4.58 6.11
CA ALA A 289 -16.36 4.37 4.66
C ALA A 289 -17.70 3.73 4.27
N THR A 290 -18.19 2.78 5.06
CA THR A 290 -19.50 2.14 4.88
C THR A 290 -20.63 3.15 5.02
N LYS A 291 -20.60 3.95 6.10
CA LYS A 291 -21.59 5.02 6.34
C LYS A 291 -21.57 6.05 5.22
N ASN A 292 -20.40 6.59 4.88
CA ASN A 292 -20.25 7.57 3.82
C ASN A 292 -20.75 7.03 2.47
N ARG A 293 -20.51 5.75 2.16
CA ARG A 293 -21.06 5.12 0.95
C ARG A 293 -22.59 5.06 0.99
N ALA A 294 -23.18 4.70 2.14
CA ALA A 294 -24.63 4.65 2.32
C ALA A 294 -25.26 6.06 2.19
N ASP A 295 -24.69 7.06 2.85
CA ASP A 295 -25.15 8.45 2.82
C ASP A 295 -25.13 9.01 1.39
N ARG A 296 -24.04 8.74 0.64
CA ARG A 296 -23.94 9.14 -0.76
C ARG A 296 -24.96 8.46 -1.67
N LYS A 297 -25.25 7.18 -1.40
CA LYS A 297 -26.30 6.44 -2.12
C LYS A 297 -27.69 6.97 -1.80
N ALA A 298 -27.94 7.38 -0.55
CA ALA A 298 -29.22 7.94 -0.13
C ALA A 298 -29.44 9.35 -0.68
N LYS A 299 -28.40 10.18 -0.72
CA LYS A 299 -28.47 11.57 -1.21
C LYS A 299 -28.83 11.66 -2.69
N ASP A 300 -28.22 10.81 -3.52
CA ASP A 300 -28.51 10.74 -4.95
C ASP A 300 -28.30 9.31 -5.46
N PRO A 301 -29.37 8.48 -5.46
CA PRO A 301 -29.28 7.09 -5.89
C PRO A 301 -28.90 6.93 -7.37
N ASP A 302 -29.29 7.87 -8.23
CA ASP A 302 -29.08 7.77 -9.67
C ASP A 302 -27.65 8.13 -10.05
N ALA A 303 -27.14 9.26 -9.56
CA ALA A 303 -25.74 9.62 -9.73
C ALA A 303 -24.81 8.58 -9.09
N PHE A 304 -25.19 8.01 -7.95
CA PHE A 304 -24.42 6.94 -7.33
C PHE A 304 -24.34 5.71 -8.24
N ARG A 305 -25.48 5.22 -8.77
CA ARG A 305 -25.55 4.07 -9.68
C ARG A 305 -24.79 4.31 -10.99
N ALA A 306 -24.90 5.51 -11.55
CA ALA A 306 -24.18 5.90 -12.76
C ALA A 306 -22.65 5.84 -12.53
N ARG A 307 -22.18 6.45 -11.44
CA ARG A 307 -20.76 6.44 -11.07
C ARG A 307 -20.23 5.03 -10.77
N ASP A 308 -20.99 4.23 -10.01
CA ASP A 308 -20.62 2.85 -9.68
C ASP A 308 -20.49 1.99 -10.95
N ARG A 309 -21.37 2.20 -11.94
CA ARG A 309 -21.28 1.55 -13.26
C ARG A 309 -19.99 1.93 -14.00
N VAL A 310 -19.64 3.22 -14.04
CA VAL A 310 -18.41 3.70 -14.70
C VAL A 310 -17.18 3.07 -14.05
N VAL A 311 -17.08 3.11 -12.71
CA VAL A 311 -15.97 2.54 -11.95
C VAL A 311 -15.87 1.03 -12.18
N LYS A 312 -17.00 0.31 -12.10
CA LYS A 312 -17.03 -1.15 -12.33
C LYS A 312 -16.61 -1.52 -13.75
N ASN A 313 -17.03 -0.76 -14.75
CA ASN A 313 -16.65 -1.00 -16.14
C ASN A 313 -15.15 -0.75 -16.37
N ALA A 314 -14.61 0.34 -15.81
CA ALA A 314 -13.18 0.62 -15.85
C ALA A 314 -12.37 -0.50 -15.18
N TRP A 315 -12.81 -0.96 -14.00
CA TRP A 315 -12.16 -2.07 -13.30
C TRP A 315 -12.20 -3.38 -14.09
N ASN A 316 -13.36 -3.74 -14.67
CA ASN A 316 -13.49 -4.94 -15.49
C ASN A 316 -12.58 -4.88 -16.73
N LYS A 317 -12.44 -3.70 -17.34
CA LYS A 317 -11.55 -3.47 -18.49
C LYS A 317 -10.09 -3.64 -18.11
N ALA A 318 -9.68 -3.13 -16.95
CA ALA A 318 -8.32 -3.28 -16.42
C ALA A 318 -8.02 -4.71 -15.92
N HIS A 319 -9.05 -5.47 -15.51
CA HIS A 319 -8.89 -6.78 -14.86
C HIS A 319 -9.83 -7.86 -15.44
N PRO A 320 -9.71 -8.23 -16.73
CA PRO A 320 -10.65 -9.13 -17.39
C PRO A 320 -10.69 -10.53 -16.76
N GLY A 321 -9.55 -11.11 -16.38
CA GLY A 321 -9.49 -12.43 -15.73
C GLY A 321 -10.24 -12.47 -14.41
N ARG A 322 -10.02 -11.46 -13.55
CA ARG A 322 -10.71 -11.33 -12.25
C ARG A 322 -12.22 -11.14 -12.44
N ALA A 323 -12.64 -10.37 -13.43
CA ALA A 323 -14.06 -10.19 -13.74
C ALA A 323 -14.73 -11.53 -14.12
N VAL A 324 -14.05 -12.38 -14.90
CA VAL A 324 -14.52 -13.73 -15.25
C VAL A 324 -14.60 -14.62 -14.01
N ASP A 325 -13.59 -14.60 -13.14
CA ASP A 325 -13.57 -15.37 -11.90
C ASP A 325 -14.71 -14.97 -10.95
N THR A 326 -14.94 -13.67 -10.78
CA THR A 326 -16.07 -13.15 -10.00
C THR A 326 -17.39 -13.61 -10.60
N ALA A 327 -17.57 -13.49 -11.93
CA ALA A 327 -18.78 -13.94 -12.60
C ALA A 327 -19.01 -15.46 -12.41
N ARG A 328 -17.95 -16.28 -12.47
CA ARG A 328 -18.01 -17.71 -12.20
C ARG A 328 -18.46 -18.00 -10.76
N LYS A 329 -17.83 -17.35 -9.77
CA LYS A 329 -18.20 -17.49 -8.34
C LYS A 329 -19.66 -17.10 -8.09
N VAL A 330 -20.12 -15.99 -8.67
CA VAL A 330 -21.51 -15.52 -8.54
C VAL A 330 -22.50 -16.49 -9.17
N ARG A 331 -22.21 -17.02 -10.38
CA ARG A 331 -23.06 -18.01 -11.04
C ARG A 331 -23.14 -19.31 -10.25
N LYS A 332 -22.01 -19.80 -9.71
CA LYS A 332 -21.99 -20.99 -8.85
C LYS A 332 -22.85 -20.78 -7.61
N LYS A 333 -22.66 -19.68 -6.88
CA LYS A 333 -23.47 -19.35 -5.70
C LYS A 333 -24.96 -19.27 -6.03
N ALA A 334 -25.33 -18.61 -7.12
CA ALA A 334 -26.73 -18.54 -7.56
C ALA A 334 -27.31 -19.91 -7.92
N LYS A 335 -26.50 -20.82 -8.46
CA LYS A 335 -26.90 -22.20 -8.74
C LYS A 335 -27.12 -22.98 -7.45
N ASP A 336 -26.18 -22.89 -6.50
CA ASP A 336 -26.21 -23.61 -5.22
C ASP A 336 -27.39 -23.12 -4.34
N GLU A 337 -27.68 -21.82 -4.35
CA GLU A 337 -28.83 -21.22 -3.65
C GLU A 337 -30.17 -21.44 -4.37
N GLY A 338 -30.19 -22.01 -5.58
CA GLY A 338 -31.43 -22.17 -6.35
C GLY A 338 -32.07 -20.84 -6.77
N ARG A 339 -31.31 -19.74 -6.87
CA ARG A 339 -31.82 -18.36 -7.00
C ARG A 339 -32.75 -18.13 -8.19
N PHE A 340 -32.57 -18.90 -9.27
CA PHE A 340 -33.39 -18.80 -10.48
C PHE A 340 -34.07 -20.13 -10.81
N ARG A 341 -34.45 -20.89 -9.78
CA ARG A 341 -35.13 -22.17 -9.92
C ARG A 341 -36.62 -21.99 -10.20
N CYS A 342 -37.10 -22.64 -11.25
CA CYS A 342 -38.52 -22.92 -11.45
C CYS A 342 -38.89 -24.16 -10.62
N ASN A 343 -39.83 -24.02 -9.68
CA ASN A 343 -40.22 -25.12 -8.80
C ASN A 343 -41.09 -26.16 -9.52
N ASP A 344 -41.97 -25.71 -10.44
CA ASP A 344 -42.88 -26.59 -11.17
C ASP A 344 -42.17 -27.51 -12.14
N CYS A 345 -41.12 -27.00 -12.80
CA CYS A 345 -40.31 -27.76 -13.77
C CYS A 345 -39.00 -28.31 -13.17
N ASP A 346 -38.65 -27.95 -11.93
CA ASP A 346 -37.38 -28.31 -11.27
C ASP A 346 -36.14 -27.98 -12.11
N VAL A 347 -36.15 -26.83 -12.78
CA VAL A 347 -35.02 -26.35 -13.58
C VAL A 347 -34.45 -25.10 -12.94
N ASN A 348 -33.13 -25.05 -12.72
CA ASN A 348 -32.43 -23.85 -12.29
C ASN A 348 -31.85 -23.11 -13.51
N LEU A 349 -32.36 -21.92 -13.78
CA LEU A 349 -31.94 -21.10 -14.90
C LEU A 349 -30.72 -20.26 -14.51
N PHE A 350 -30.02 -19.69 -15.50
CA PHE A 350 -28.76 -18.97 -15.24
C PHE A 350 -28.96 -17.47 -14.90
N CYS A 351 -30.16 -16.91 -15.09
CA CYS A 351 -30.50 -15.54 -14.72
C CYS A 351 -32.02 -15.31 -14.65
N THR A 352 -32.44 -14.18 -14.05
CA THR A 352 -33.85 -13.79 -13.94
C THR A 352 -34.55 -13.67 -15.30
N ALA A 353 -33.88 -13.14 -16.33
CA ALA A 353 -34.47 -13.00 -17.65
C ALA A 353 -34.76 -14.36 -18.30
N ALA A 354 -33.87 -15.33 -18.11
CA ALA A 354 -34.05 -16.70 -18.58
C ALA A 354 -35.19 -17.40 -17.83
N LEU A 355 -35.31 -17.19 -16.51
CA LEU A 355 -36.45 -17.67 -15.72
C LEU A 355 -37.77 -17.05 -16.21
N ASN A 356 -37.83 -15.73 -16.38
CA ASN A 356 -39.04 -15.05 -16.86
C ASN A 356 -39.45 -15.53 -18.27
N LYS A 357 -38.47 -15.77 -19.16
CA LYS A 357 -38.74 -16.34 -20.49
C LYS A 357 -39.23 -17.78 -20.39
N HIS A 358 -38.65 -18.58 -19.50
CA HIS A 358 -39.10 -19.94 -19.23
C HIS A 358 -40.55 -19.95 -18.74
N LEU A 359 -40.89 -19.12 -17.74
CA LEU A 359 -42.24 -19.04 -17.18
C LEU A 359 -43.30 -18.60 -18.20
N ARG A 360 -42.92 -17.85 -19.24
CA ARG A 360 -43.81 -17.42 -20.33
C ARG A 360 -43.84 -18.37 -21.53
N SER A 361 -43.08 -19.47 -21.48
CA SER A 361 -43.00 -20.39 -22.62
C SER A 361 -44.17 -21.38 -22.60
N ASP A 362 -44.66 -21.74 -23.79
CA ASP A 362 -45.72 -22.74 -23.94
C ASP A 362 -45.34 -24.06 -23.25
N LYS A 363 -44.06 -24.45 -23.32
CA LYS A 363 -43.54 -25.64 -22.62
C LYS A 363 -43.70 -25.59 -21.11
N HIS A 364 -43.58 -24.41 -20.51
CA HIS A 364 -43.83 -24.24 -19.07
C HIS A 364 -45.33 -24.26 -18.79
N ALA A 365 -46.13 -23.60 -19.63
CA ALA A 365 -47.59 -23.64 -19.53
C ALA A 365 -48.12 -25.08 -19.63
N ASP A 366 -47.67 -25.86 -20.61
CA ASP A 366 -48.01 -27.28 -20.79
C ASP A 366 -47.58 -28.12 -19.58
N ALA A 367 -46.35 -27.91 -19.08
CA ALA A 367 -45.86 -28.62 -17.91
C ALA A 367 -46.68 -28.30 -16.65
N VAL A 368 -47.20 -27.08 -16.50
CA VAL A 368 -48.04 -26.70 -15.36
C VAL A 368 -49.49 -27.15 -15.55
N ALA A 369 -49.99 -27.13 -16.79
CA ALA A 369 -51.39 -27.34 -17.15
C ALA A 369 -51.79 -28.80 -17.33
N ASP A 370 -50.89 -29.72 -17.70
CA ASP A 370 -51.23 -31.14 -17.82
C ASP A 370 -51.12 -31.86 -16.45
N PRO A 371 -52.24 -32.13 -15.75
CA PRO A 371 -52.22 -32.78 -14.44
C PRO A 371 -51.75 -34.24 -14.54
N ARG A 372 -51.74 -34.84 -15.74
CA ARG A 372 -51.43 -36.26 -15.95
C ARG A 372 -49.95 -36.57 -15.76
N PHE A 373 -49.07 -35.59 -15.95
CA PHE A 373 -47.61 -35.77 -15.81
C PHE A 373 -47.05 -35.07 -14.58
N ARG A 374 -47.87 -34.87 -13.54
CA ARG A 374 -47.45 -34.33 -12.25
C ARG A 374 -47.25 -35.44 -11.23
N CYS A 375 -46.10 -35.44 -10.55
CA CYS A 375 -45.90 -36.31 -9.40
C CYS A 375 -46.63 -35.75 -8.18
N HIS A 376 -47.64 -36.47 -7.70
CA HIS A 376 -48.43 -36.05 -6.54
C HIS A 376 -47.65 -36.09 -5.21
N ALA A 377 -46.58 -36.88 -5.11
CA ALA A 377 -45.79 -37.00 -3.88
C ALA A 377 -44.83 -35.83 -3.65
N CYS A 378 -44.32 -35.18 -4.71
CA CYS A 378 -43.39 -34.05 -4.58
C CYS A 378 -43.83 -32.79 -5.35
N GLY A 379 -44.98 -32.81 -6.00
CA GLY A 379 -45.60 -31.68 -6.71
C GLY A 379 -44.95 -31.31 -8.04
N LYS A 380 -43.89 -32.01 -8.47
CA LYS A 380 -43.13 -31.71 -9.71
C LYS A 380 -43.91 -32.13 -10.95
N SER A 381 -43.83 -31.32 -12.01
CA SER A 381 -44.48 -31.63 -13.29
C SER A 381 -43.46 -31.93 -14.39
N PHE A 382 -43.80 -32.89 -15.25
CA PHE A 382 -42.89 -33.45 -16.26
C PHE A 382 -43.47 -33.25 -17.66
N ALA A 383 -42.60 -33.16 -18.66
CA ALA A 383 -42.99 -32.93 -20.05
C ALA A 383 -43.56 -34.19 -20.75
N SER A 384 -43.47 -35.38 -20.13
CA SER A 384 -43.98 -36.65 -20.66
C SER A 384 -44.14 -37.73 -19.57
N GLN A 385 -44.96 -38.75 -19.83
CA GLN A 385 -45.14 -39.91 -18.94
C GLN A 385 -43.82 -40.64 -18.66
N GLU A 386 -43.01 -40.87 -19.70
CA GLU A 386 -41.70 -41.54 -19.56
C GLU A 386 -40.78 -40.79 -18.59
N SER A 387 -40.84 -39.46 -18.59
CA SER A 387 -40.05 -38.62 -17.69
C SER A 387 -40.55 -38.68 -16.24
N LEU A 388 -41.87 -38.79 -16.04
CA LEU A 388 -42.50 -39.00 -14.73
C LEU A 388 -42.18 -40.41 -14.18
N ASP A 389 -42.25 -41.45 -14.99
CA ASP A 389 -41.98 -42.83 -14.58
C ASP A 389 -40.50 -43.01 -14.20
N ARG A 390 -39.60 -42.45 -15.01
CA ARG A 390 -38.17 -42.38 -14.69
C ARG A 390 -37.90 -41.56 -13.44
N HIS A 391 -38.68 -40.52 -13.16
CA HIS A 391 -38.57 -39.76 -11.92
C HIS A 391 -39.00 -40.59 -10.71
N ASN A 392 -40.14 -41.30 -10.81
CA ASN A 392 -40.73 -42.08 -9.74
C ASN A 392 -39.82 -43.23 -9.26
N THR A 393 -39.00 -43.77 -10.17
CA THR A 393 -38.05 -44.87 -9.91
C THR A 393 -36.69 -44.42 -9.38
N ARG A 394 -36.38 -43.11 -9.39
CA ARG A 394 -35.10 -42.61 -8.86
C ARG A 394 -35.07 -42.69 -7.34
N LYS A 395 -33.98 -43.24 -6.80
CA LYS A 395 -33.72 -43.34 -5.33
C LYS A 395 -33.90 -42.01 -4.59
N ALA A 396 -33.53 -40.89 -5.22
CA ALA A 396 -33.74 -39.55 -4.66
C ALA A 396 -35.22 -39.18 -4.50
N HIS A 397 -36.11 -39.61 -5.40
CA HIS A 397 -37.55 -39.37 -5.29
C HIS A 397 -38.19 -40.30 -4.25
N LEU A 398 -37.79 -41.58 -4.22
CA LEU A 398 -38.26 -42.53 -3.20
C LEU A 398 -38.00 -42.03 -1.77
N ASN A 399 -36.86 -41.36 -1.54
CA ASN A 399 -36.55 -40.73 -0.25
C ASN A 399 -37.46 -39.52 0.07
N VAL A 400 -37.92 -38.77 -0.94
CA VAL A 400 -38.85 -37.63 -0.77
C VAL A 400 -40.26 -38.13 -0.50
N VAL A 401 -40.68 -39.19 -1.18
CA VAL A 401 -41.96 -39.87 -0.92
C VAL A 401 -41.96 -40.42 0.50
N ALA A 402 -40.92 -41.15 0.91
CA ALA A 402 -40.78 -41.70 2.26
C ALA A 402 -40.79 -40.61 3.36
N LYS A 403 -40.30 -39.39 3.09
CA LYS A 403 -40.40 -38.27 4.03
C LYS A 403 -41.79 -37.62 4.05
N SER A 404 -42.53 -37.64 2.93
CA SER A 404 -43.87 -37.05 2.84
C SER A 404 -44.98 -37.97 3.36
N THR A 405 -44.78 -39.29 3.32
CA THR A 405 -45.70 -40.27 3.94
C THR A 405 -45.52 -40.42 5.46
N PHE A 406 -44.41 -39.97 6.03
CA PHE A 406 -44.12 -39.98 7.47
C PHE A 406 -44.06 -38.56 8.07
N GLY A 407 -45.04 -37.72 7.73
CA GLY A 407 -45.23 -36.44 8.40
C GLY A 407 -45.70 -36.62 9.85
N LEU A 408 -44.73 -36.74 10.77
CA LEU A 408 -44.67 -36.07 12.06
C LEU A 408 -43.29 -35.43 12.20
#